data_AF-A0A2N6DH52-F1
#
_entry.id   AF-A0A2N6DH52-F1
#
_cell.length_a   1.000
_cell.length_b   1.000
_cell.length_c   1.000
_cell.angle_alpha   90.00
_cell.angle_beta   90.00
_cell.angle_gamma   90.00
#
_symmetry.space_group_name_H-M   'P 1'
#
loop_
_entity.id
_entity.type
_entity.pdbx_description
1 polymer ?
#
loop_
_entity_poly.entity_id
_entity_poly.type
_entity_poly.pdbx_seq_one_letter_code
_entity_poly.pdbx_strand_id
1 'polypeptide(L)'
;MTKKLYKIIFIDEDKKIQTLHASKLNPSSFLGLVEISDIVFIEKSEIIITPDDGDLQQKFKNVERSFIPLNSIIRIDEVMLEKETPVIRLYSEDQNEDPS
;
A
#
# COMPACT_ATOMS: atom_id res chain seq x y z
N MET A 1 -14.89 -4.44 14.50
CA MET A 1 -13.56 -5.04 14.44
C MET A 1 -12.64 -3.99 13.88
N THR A 2 -11.57 -3.67 14.60
CA THR A 2 -10.47 -2.85 14.08
C THR A 2 -9.78 -3.63 12.95
N LYS A 3 -9.41 -2.96 11.87
CA LYS A 3 -8.69 -3.61 10.77
C LYS A 3 -7.20 -3.37 10.96
N LYS A 4 -6.43 -4.45 11.12
CA LYS A 4 -4.97 -4.36 11.14
C LYS A 4 -4.45 -4.04 9.74
N LEU A 5 -3.55 -3.08 9.65
CA LEU A 5 -2.82 -2.72 8.44
C LEU A 5 -1.33 -2.60 8.77
N TYR A 6 -0.51 -2.65 7.74
CA TYR A 6 0.91 -2.33 7.80
C TYR A 6 1.11 -0.94 7.19
N LYS A 7 1.78 -0.04 7.90
CA LYS A 7 2.26 1.23 7.36
C LYS A 7 3.72 1.07 7.00
N ILE A 8 4.06 1.21 5.73
CA ILE A 8 5.41 1.06 5.19
C ILE A 8 5.92 2.42 4.75
N ILE A 9 7.01 2.88 5.37
CA ILE A 9 7.72 4.10 5.01
C ILE A 9 9.01 3.70 4.31
N PHE A 10 9.23 4.19 3.09
CA PHE A 10 10.37 3.80 2.27
C PHE A 10 10.82 4.94 1.35
N ILE A 11 12.03 4.83 0.81
CA ILE A 11 12.56 5.72 -0.21
C ILE A 11 12.27 5.10 -1.58
N ASP A 12 11.64 5.85 -2.48
CA ASP A 12 11.36 5.40 -3.85
C ASP A 12 12.53 5.65 -4.82
N GLU A 13 12.32 5.33 -6.10
CA GLU A 13 13.31 5.49 -7.17
C GLU A 13 13.74 6.95 -7.42
N ASP A 14 12.86 7.92 -7.10
CA ASP A 14 13.12 9.35 -7.21
C ASP A 14 13.74 9.94 -5.93
N LYS A 15 14.16 9.06 -5.00
CA LYS A 15 14.71 9.40 -3.67
C LYS A 15 13.72 10.18 -2.78
N LYS A 16 12.42 10.04 -3.02
CA LYS A 16 11.39 10.63 -2.17
C LYS A 16 10.98 9.65 -1.06
N ILE A 17 10.65 10.18 0.11
CA ILE A 17 10.08 9.39 1.21
C ILE A 17 8.58 9.20 0.93
N GLN A 18 8.17 7.96 0.76
CA GLN A 18 6.79 7.57 0.50
C GLN A 18 6.21 6.76 1.65
N THR A 19 4.88 6.78 1.77
CA THR A 19 4.13 5.96 2.74
C THR A 19 3.06 5.15 2.03
N LEU A 20 3.07 3.83 2.21
CA LEU A 20 2.01 2.93 1.78
C LEU A 20 1.33 2.27 2.96
N HIS A 21 0.05 1.93 2.79
CA HIS A 21 -0.66 1.04 3.70
C HIS A 21 -1.05 -0.23 2.96
N ALA A 22 -0.86 -1.38 3.60
CA ALA A 22 -1.19 -2.68 3.03
C ALA A 22 -1.90 -3.55 4.06
N SER A 23 -2.82 -4.40 3.60
CA SER A 23 -3.47 -5.37 4.49
C SER A 23 -2.61 -6.61 4.75
N LYS A 24 -1.63 -6.88 3.86
CA LYS A 24 -0.72 -8.03 3.97
C LYS A 24 0.72 -7.58 3.74
N LEU A 25 1.63 -8.17 4.53
CA LEU A 25 3.07 -8.01 4.41
C LEU A 25 3.73 -9.36 4.67
N ASN A 26 4.58 -9.81 3.75
CA ASN A 26 5.23 -11.12 3.81
C ASN A 26 6.71 -11.02 3.41
N PRO A 27 7.55 -11.96 3.86
CA PRO A 27 8.84 -12.21 3.22
C PRO A 27 8.62 -12.47 1.73
N SER A 28 9.44 -11.87 0.87
CA SER A 28 9.35 -12.09 -0.57
C SER A 28 10.04 -13.39 -0.98
N SER A 29 9.57 -13.99 -2.08
CA SER A 29 10.33 -15.04 -2.79
C SER A 29 11.60 -14.50 -3.47
N PHE A 30 11.71 -13.17 -3.61
CA PHE A 30 12.88 -12.49 -4.14
C PHE A 30 13.80 -12.05 -3.00
N LEU A 31 15.06 -12.50 -3.05
CA LEU A 31 16.07 -12.15 -2.05
C LEU A 31 16.22 -10.63 -1.93
N GLY A 32 16.20 -10.13 -0.71
CA GLY A 32 16.42 -8.71 -0.44
C GLY A 32 15.19 -7.82 -0.60
N LEU A 33 14.01 -8.39 -0.93
CA LEU A 33 12.75 -7.66 -1.09
C LEU A 33 11.73 -8.04 -0.01
N VAL A 34 10.81 -7.14 0.30
CA VAL A 34 9.60 -7.38 1.10
C VAL A 34 8.39 -7.31 0.19
N GLU A 35 7.50 -8.28 0.30
CA GLU A 35 6.25 -8.32 -0.46
C GLU A 35 5.13 -7.65 0.34
N ILE A 36 4.43 -6.72 -0.30
CA ILE A 36 3.18 -6.16 0.22
C ILE A 36 2.06 -6.38 -0.80
N SER A 37 0.85 -6.63 -0.29
CA SER A 37 -0.34 -6.82 -1.12
C SER A 37 -1.57 -6.23 -0.45
N ASP A 38 -2.67 -6.15 -1.21
CA ASP A 38 -3.90 -5.49 -0.76
C ASP A 38 -3.61 -4.05 -0.30
N ILE A 39 -2.93 -3.29 -1.17
CA ILE A 39 -2.57 -1.89 -0.94
C ILE A 39 -3.86 -1.08 -0.78
N VAL A 40 -3.90 -0.29 0.29
CA VAL A 40 -5.02 0.57 0.63
C VAL A 40 -4.57 2.00 0.82
N PHE A 41 -5.41 2.94 0.42
CA PHE A 41 -5.28 4.34 0.75
C PHE A 41 -6.33 4.69 1.79
N ILE A 42 -5.87 5.24 2.91
CA ILE A 42 -6.75 5.69 3.98
C ILE A 42 -7.08 7.15 3.70
N GLU A 43 -8.33 7.45 3.36
CA GLU A 43 -8.76 8.83 3.22
C GLU A 43 -8.78 9.46 4.62
N LYS A 44 -7.89 10.43 4.87
CA LYS A 44 -8.01 11.27 6.06
C LYS A 44 -9.17 12.23 5.80
N SER A 45 -10.13 12.24 6.71
CA SER A 45 -11.38 13.01 6.62
C SER A 45 -11.20 14.54 6.63
N GLU A 46 -9.97 15.07 6.66
CA GLU A 46 -9.73 16.50 6.56
C GLU A 46 -8.50 16.81 5.70
N ILE A 47 -8.78 17.42 4.55
CA ILE A 47 -8.11 18.63 4.05
C ILE A 47 -6.62 18.44 3.67
N ILE A 48 -6.38 18.48 2.35
CA ILE A 48 -5.13 18.46 1.58
C ILE A 48 -4.72 17.06 1.12
N ILE A 49 -5.25 16.67 -0.04
CA ILE A 49 -4.57 15.71 -0.93
C ILE A 49 -3.32 16.44 -1.44
N THR A 50 -2.13 15.99 -1.07
CA THR A 50 -0.90 16.51 -1.68
C THR A 50 -0.76 15.93 -3.10
N PRO A 51 -0.09 16.64 -4.03
CA PRO A 51 0.17 16.08 -5.37
C PRO A 51 0.84 14.70 -5.31
N ASP A 52 1.76 14.52 -4.37
CA ASP A 52 2.45 13.24 -4.16
C ASP A 52 1.47 12.09 -3.79
N ASP A 53 0.38 12.35 -3.05
CA ASP A 53 -0.63 11.32 -2.74
C ASP A 53 -1.41 10.89 -3.99
N GLY A 54 -1.73 11.84 -4.89
CA GLY A 54 -2.41 11.56 -6.16
C GLY A 54 -1.53 10.80 -7.16
N ASP A 55 -0.24 11.14 -7.19
CA ASP A 55 0.75 10.41 -7.99
C ASP A 55 0.95 8.99 -7.45
N LEU A 56 0.97 8.81 -6.12
CA LEU A 56 1.11 7.50 -5.49
C LEU A 56 -0.11 6.61 -5.75
N GLN A 57 -1.33 7.15 -5.63
CA GLN A 57 -2.54 6.41 -5.99
C GLN A 57 -2.54 5.97 -7.45
N GLN A 58 -2.11 6.83 -8.38
CA GLN A 58 -1.99 6.45 -9.79
C GLN A 58 -0.91 5.41 -10.02
N LYS A 59 0.26 5.55 -9.37
CA LYS A 59 1.39 4.63 -9.48
C LYS A 59 1.02 3.21 -9.03
N PHE A 60 0.20 3.09 -7.99
CA PHE A 60 -0.24 1.80 -7.44
C PHE A 60 -1.63 1.38 -7.90
N LYS A 61 -2.25 2.12 -8.84
CA LYS A 61 -3.50 1.71 -9.48
C LYS A 61 -3.27 0.41 -10.25
N ASN A 62 -4.12 -0.58 -10.03
CA ASN A 62 -4.01 -1.93 -10.62
C ASN A 62 -2.74 -2.71 -10.23
N VAL A 63 -2.01 -2.29 -9.19
CA VAL A 63 -0.89 -3.05 -8.63
C VAL A 63 -1.42 -4.00 -7.56
N GLU A 64 -1.47 -5.28 -7.89
CA GLU A 64 -1.87 -6.36 -6.96
C GLU A 64 -0.87 -6.50 -5.81
N ARG A 65 0.43 -6.50 -6.15
CA ARG A 65 1.56 -6.75 -5.26
C ARG A 65 2.73 -5.84 -5.59
N SER A 66 3.43 -5.39 -4.56
CA SER A 66 4.67 -4.63 -4.70
C SER A 66 5.79 -5.30 -3.92
N PHE A 67 7.00 -5.25 -4.48
CA PHE A 67 8.21 -5.81 -3.88
C PHE A 67 9.18 -4.68 -3.58
N ILE A 68 9.31 -4.33 -2.30
CA ILE A 68 10.09 -3.17 -1.86
C ILE A 68 11.48 -3.63 -1.40
N PRO A 69 12.57 -3.03 -1.90
CA PRO A 69 13.92 -3.34 -1.43
C PRO A 69 14.09 -3.13 0.07
N LEU A 70 14.66 -4.10 0.78
CA LEU A 70 14.90 -4.01 2.23
C LEU A 70 15.74 -2.79 2.60
N ASN A 71 16.71 -2.43 1.77
CA ASN A 71 17.58 -1.29 2.00
C ASN A 71 16.92 0.08 1.71
N SER A 72 15.75 0.11 1.07
CA SER A 72 15.00 1.37 0.87
C SER A 72 13.92 1.59 1.94
N ILE A 73 13.59 0.55 2.73
CA ILE A 73 12.61 0.65 3.80
C ILE A 73 13.23 1.42 4.98
N ILE A 74 12.52 2.47 5.39
CA ILE A 74 12.85 3.27 6.57
C ILE A 74 12.21 2.64 7.81
N ARG A 75 10.92 2.27 7.72
CA ARG A 75 10.16 1.71 8.85
C ARG A 75 8.91 0.97 8.39
N ILE A 76 8.54 -0.07 9.14
CA ILE A 76 7.26 -0.76 9.03
C ILE A 76 6.59 -0.74 10.40
N ASP A 77 5.36 -0.22 10.45
CA ASP A 77 4.53 -0.20 11.66
C ASP A 77 3.30 -1.08 11.45
N GLU A 78 2.92 -1.88 12.46
CA GLU A 78 1.59 -2.49 12.52
C GLU A 78 0.62 -1.47 13.12
N VAL A 79 -0.41 -1.10 12.36
CA VAL A 79 -1.39 -0.08 12.77
C VAL A 79 -2.79 -0.69 12.82
N MET A 80 -3.63 -0.18 13.73
CA MET A 80 -5.03 -0.57 13.85
C MET A 80 -5.90 0.56 13.30
N LEU A 81 -6.68 0.26 12.26
CA LEU A 81 -7.65 1.18 11.70
C LEU A 81 -8.96 1.11 12.50
N GLU A 82 -9.50 2.28 12.83
CA GLU A 82 -10.83 2.40 13.41
C GLU A 82 -11.91 2.09 12.38
N LYS A 83 -13.11 1.73 12.88
CA LYS A 83 -14.17 1.14 12.05
C LYS A 83 -14.80 2.12 11.05
N GLU A 84 -14.66 3.43 11.30
CA GLU A 84 -15.29 4.50 10.53
C GLU A 84 -14.36 5.14 9.50
N THR A 85 -13.09 4.73 9.44
CA THR A 85 -12.13 5.33 8.51
C THR A 85 -12.30 4.76 7.09
N PRO A 86 -12.66 5.60 6.10
CA PRO A 86 -12.78 5.15 4.72
C PRO A 86 -11.43 4.70 4.15
N VAL A 87 -11.45 3.59 3.40
CA VAL A 87 -10.28 3.06 2.69
C VAL A 87 -10.60 2.79 1.24
N ILE A 88 -9.69 3.19 0.35
CA ILE A 88 -9.74 2.89 -1.08
C ILE A 88 -8.78 1.74 -1.36
N ARG A 89 -9.29 0.66 -1.96
CA ARG A 89 -8.47 -0.40 -2.55
C ARG A 89 -8.26 -0.09 -4.02
N LEU A 90 -7.01 -0.19 -4.47
CA LEU A 90 -6.62 0.13 -5.85
C LEU A 90 -6.55 -1.07 -6.79
N TYR A 91 -6.75 -2.28 -6.25
CA TYR A 91 -6.80 -3.52 -6.99
C TYR A 91 -7.98 -4.37 -6.47
N SER A 92 -8.71 -4.97 -7.39
CA SER A 92 -9.83 -5.90 -7.14
C SER A 92 -9.72 -7.05 -8.14
N GLU A 93 -9.78 -8.29 -7.66
CA GLU A 93 -9.63 -9.52 -8.47
C GLU A 93 -10.80 -9.77 -9.43
N ASP A 94 -11.88 -8.97 -9.38
CA ASP A 94 -13.16 -9.18 -10.07
C ASP A 94 -13.13 -8.96 -11.60
N GLN A 95 -12.04 -9.29 -12.30
CA GLN A 95 -11.94 -9.25 -13.77
C GLN A 95 -11.39 -10.54 -14.41
N ASN A 96 -11.21 -11.63 -13.67
CA ASN A 96 -10.79 -12.93 -14.23
C ASN A 96 -11.78 -14.06 -13.88
N GLU A 97 -13.07 -13.85 -14.13
CA GLU A 97 -13.95 -14.96 -14.53
C GLU A 97 -14.13 -14.82 -16.05
N ASP A 98 -13.25 -15.45 -16.82
CA ASP A 98 -13.55 -15.75 -18.23
C ASP A 98 -14.54 -16.94 -18.25
N PRO A 99 -15.78 -16.75 -18.72
CA PRO A 99 -16.71 -17.85 -18.91
C PRO A 99 -16.38 -18.54 -20.23
N SER A 100 -15.40 -19.44 -20.22
CA SER A 100 -15.10 -20.32 -21.35
C SER A 100 -14.92 -21.76 -20.89
#